data_AF-A0A1C3E7K9-F1
#
_entry.id   AF-A0A1C3E7K9-F1
#
_cell.length_a   1.000
_cell.length_b   1.000
_cell.length_c   1.000
_cell.angle_alpha   90.00
_cell.angle_beta   90.00
_cell.angle_gamma   90.00
#
_symmetry.space_group_name_H-M   'P 1'
#
loop_
_entity.id
_entity.type
_entity.pdbx_description
1 polymer ?
#
loop_
_entity_poly.entity_id
_entity_poly.type
_entity_poly.pdbx_seq_one_letter_code
_entity_poly.pdbx_strand_id
1 'polypeptide(L)'
;MLDIYFRQSPNKELLAKHFVLVHVWIGRMDQHVDIAEKYQIPLKKGVPALAVVDANGKLLYAQKTGEFESMRSMNVSSVTEFLNKWKMI
;
A
#
# COMPACT_ATOMS: atom_id res chain seq x y z
N MET A 1 -9.74 -5.06 -4.51
CA MET A 1 -9.84 -3.98 -5.51
C MET A 1 -8.47 -3.38 -5.81
N LEU A 2 -7.77 -2.79 -4.83
CA LEU A 2 -6.41 -2.24 -5.03
C LEU A 2 -5.44 -3.19 -5.75
N ASP A 3 -5.45 -4.46 -5.34
CA ASP A 3 -4.60 -5.49 -5.93
C ASP A 3 -4.84 -5.73 -7.44
N ILE A 4 -6.06 -5.52 -7.94
CA ILE A 4 -6.36 -5.62 -9.37
C ILE A 4 -5.56 -4.57 -10.14
N TYR A 5 -5.49 -3.34 -9.63
CA TYR A 5 -4.77 -2.25 -10.27
C TYR A 5 -3.25 -2.43 -10.23
N PHE A 6 -2.71 -3.08 -9.19
CA PHE A 6 -1.29 -3.45 -9.13
C PHE A 6 -0.88 -4.44 -10.23
N ARG A 7 -1.80 -5.32 -10.67
CA ARG A 7 -1.53 -6.31 -11.71
C ARG A 7 -1.67 -5.77 -13.14
N GLN A 8 -2.19 -4.56 -13.31
CA GLN A 8 -2.40 -3.92 -14.61
C GLN A 8 -1.19 -3.07 -15.00
N SER A 9 -0.90 -2.99 -16.29
CA SER A 9 0.15 -2.09 -16.79
C SER A 9 -0.31 -0.62 -16.65
N PRO A 10 0.58 0.34 -16.28
CA PRO A 10 2.02 0.19 -16.06
C PRO A 10 2.45 -0.21 -14.64
N ASN A 11 1.49 -0.43 -13.73
CA ASN A 11 1.79 -0.68 -12.31
C ASN A 11 2.54 -1.98 -12.08
N LYS A 12 2.20 -3.03 -12.83
CA LYS A 12 2.89 -4.32 -12.75
C LYS A 12 4.39 -4.16 -13.04
N GLU A 13 4.74 -3.38 -14.07
CA GLU A 13 6.13 -3.15 -14.45
C GLU A 13 6.87 -2.26 -13.44
N LEU A 14 6.19 -1.23 -12.92
CA LEU A 14 6.75 -0.37 -11.88
C LEU A 14 7.04 -1.15 -10.60
N LEU A 15 6.10 -2.01 -10.17
CA LEU A 15 6.30 -2.89 -9.02
C LEU A 15 7.49 -3.82 -9.25
N ALA A 16 7.51 -4.56 -10.36
CA ALA A 16 8.57 -5.52 -10.65
C ALA A 16 9.96 -4.87 -10.69
N LYS A 17 10.06 -3.60 -11.10
CA LYS A 17 11.33 -2.90 -11.24
C LYS A 17 11.79 -2.17 -9.96
N HIS A 18 10.86 -1.67 -9.14
CA HIS A 18 11.19 -0.70 -8.09
C HIS A 18 10.72 -1.09 -6.69
N PHE A 19 9.92 -2.15 -6.53
CA PHE A 19 9.30 -2.48 -5.26
C PHE A 19 9.30 -3.98 -4.97
N VAL A 20 9.30 -4.31 -3.68
CA VAL A 20 8.87 -5.62 -3.19
C VAL A 20 7.47 -5.45 -2.64
N LEU A 21 6.48 -6.06 -3.29
CA LEU A 21 5.09 -6.02 -2.83
C LEU A 21 4.85 -7.13 -1.81
N VAL A 22 4.38 -6.76 -0.62
CA VAL A 22 4.05 -7.71 0.46
C VAL A 22 2.58 -7.56 0.84
N HIS A 23 1.81 -8.64 0.73
CA HIS A 23 0.44 -8.69 1.21
C HIS A 23 0.42 -9.11 2.68
N VAL A 24 -0.15 -8.25 3.53
CA VAL A 24 -0.36 -8.55 4.95
C VAL A 24 -1.84 -8.82 5.17
N TRP A 25 -2.18 -10.07 5.48
CA TRP A 25 -3.55 -10.47 5.79
C TRP A 25 -3.83 -10.26 7.28
N ILE A 26 -4.90 -9.52 7.58
CA ILE A 26 -5.25 -9.14 8.97
C ILE A 26 -6.44 -9.89 9.56
N GLY A 27 -6.97 -10.90 8.85
CA GLY A 27 -8.18 -11.60 9.28
C GLY A 27 -9.37 -10.68 9.49
N ARG A 28 -10.04 -10.83 10.64
CA ARG A 28 -11.11 -9.94 11.11
C ARG A 28 -10.55 -8.92 12.12
N MET A 29 -9.39 -8.34 11.78
CA MET A 29 -8.58 -7.46 12.65
C MET A 29 -7.97 -8.18 13.85
N ASP A 30 -7.57 -9.44 13.65
CA ASP A 30 -7.06 -10.34 14.69
C ASP A 30 -5.73 -11.01 14.32
N GLN A 31 -5.19 -10.73 13.13
CA GLN A 31 -3.97 -11.34 12.60
C GLN A 31 -3.01 -10.25 12.13
N HIS A 32 -1.70 -10.41 12.37
CA HIS A 32 -0.65 -9.47 11.96
C HIS A 32 -0.92 -7.98 12.29
N VAL A 33 -1.72 -7.73 13.33
CA VAL A 33 -2.11 -6.37 13.74
C VAL A 33 -0.90 -5.59 14.26
N ASP A 34 0.09 -6.29 14.80
CA ASP A 34 1.39 -5.78 15.22
C ASP A 34 2.17 -5.16 14.04
N ILE A 35 2.04 -5.70 12.83
CA ILE A 35 2.66 -5.12 11.63
C ILE A 35 2.00 -3.78 11.28
N ALA A 36 0.67 -3.71 11.38
CA ALA A 36 -0.05 -2.47 11.15
C ALA A 36 0.31 -1.41 12.20
N GLU A 37 0.43 -1.80 13.47
CA GLU A 37 0.88 -0.91 14.55
C GLU A 37 2.32 -0.42 14.32
N LYS A 38 3.25 -1.32 14.00
CA LYS A 38 4.65 -1.00 13.70
C LYS A 38 4.77 0.06 12.60
N TYR A 39 3.95 -0.07 11.56
CA TYR A 39 3.93 0.87 10.43
C TYR A 39 2.85 1.95 10.55
N GLN A 40 2.30 2.16 11.75
CA GLN A 40 1.40 3.26 12.08
C GLN A 40 0.14 3.33 11.19
N ILE A 41 -0.34 2.18 10.71
CA ILE A 41 -1.56 2.05 9.93
C ILE A 41 -2.75 1.94 10.88
N PRO A 42 -3.71 2.89 10.85
CA PRO A 42 -4.86 2.87 11.73
C PRO A 42 -5.93 1.92 11.18
N LEU A 43 -5.86 0.62 11.49
CA LEU A 43 -6.81 -0.40 11.00
C LEU A 43 -8.29 -0.07 11.24
N LYS A 44 -8.60 0.68 12.31
CA LYS A 44 -9.96 1.18 12.60
C LYS A 44 -10.55 2.10 11.52
N LYS A 45 -9.72 2.63 10.61
CA LYS A 45 -10.13 3.42 9.44
C LYS A 45 -10.47 2.54 8.24
N GLY A 46 -10.36 1.22 8.36
CA GLY A 46 -10.71 0.27 7.33
C GLY A 46 -9.57 -0.12 6.39
N VAL A 47 -9.89 -1.02 5.47
CA VAL A 47 -8.97 -1.60 4.48
C VAL A 47 -9.53 -1.46 3.06
N PRO A 48 -8.72 -1.48 1.99
CA PRO A 48 -7.26 -1.66 1.99
C PRO A 48 -6.52 -0.45 2.59
N ALA A 49 -5.33 -0.71 3.16
CA ALA A 49 -4.40 0.29 3.65
C ALA A 49 -2.99 0.01 3.10
N LEU A 50 -2.15 1.04 2.99
CA LEU A 50 -0.81 0.91 2.39
C LEU A 50 0.26 1.64 3.21
N ALA A 51 1.44 1.03 3.27
CA ALA A 51 2.68 1.63 3.77
C ALA A 51 3.81 1.44 2.75
N VAL A 52 4.75 2.39 2.74
CA VAL A 52 6.03 2.29 2.03
C VAL A 52 7.14 2.30 3.06
N VAL A 53 8.02 1.33 2.98
CA VAL A 53 9.17 1.16 3.88
C VAL A 53 10.45 1.14 3.06
N ASP A 54 11.55 1.62 3.64
CA ASP A 54 12.87 1.49 3.02
C ASP A 54 13.46 0.08 3.23
N ALA A 55 14.62 -0.17 2.63
CA ALA A 55 15.31 -1.46 2.73
C ALA A 55 15.75 -1.84 4.15
N ASN A 56 15.83 -0.88 5.08
CA ASN A 56 16.14 -1.10 6.49
C ASN A 56 14.86 -1.26 7.34
N GLY A 57 13.69 -1.26 6.71
CA GLY A 57 12.39 -1.36 7.38
C GLY A 57 11.93 -0.06 8.04
N LYS A 58 12.55 1.09 7.73
CA LYS A 58 12.08 2.39 8.20
C LYS A 58 10.83 2.79 7.41
N LEU A 59 9.80 3.23 8.13
CA LEU A 59 8.59 3.75 7.53
C LEU A 59 8.87 5.07 6.79
N LEU A 60 8.63 5.08 5.47
CA LEU A 60 8.71 6.28 4.63
C LEU A 60 7.34 6.94 4.49
N TYR A 61 6.29 6.13 4.39
CA TYR A 61 4.92 6.59 4.27
C TYR A 61 3.97 5.57 4.89
N ALA A 62 2.99 6.06 5.65
CA ALA A 62 1.83 5.30 6.07
C ALA A 62 0.59 6.11 5.80
N GLN A 63 -0.41 5.44 5.26
CA GLN A 63 -1.73 6.01 5.13
C GLN A 63 -2.41 6.10 6.51
N LYS A 64 -2.83 7.29 6.92
CA LYS A 64 -3.35 7.52 8.28
C LYS A 64 -4.78 8.03 8.34
N THR A 65 -5.30 8.58 7.25
CA THR A 65 -6.59 9.29 7.25
C THR A 65 -7.66 8.64 6.38
N GLY A 66 -7.43 7.41 5.90
CA GLY A 66 -8.39 6.76 5.00
C GLY A 66 -8.27 7.26 3.56
N GLU A 67 -7.09 7.76 3.14
CA GLU A 67 -6.81 8.20 1.75
C GLU A 67 -7.11 7.11 0.68
N PHE A 68 -7.34 5.87 1.09
CA PHE A 68 -7.76 4.75 0.23
C PHE A 68 -9.26 4.44 0.25
N GLU A 69 -10.08 5.13 1.07
CA GLU A 69 -11.51 5.25 0.77
C GLU A 69 -11.70 5.94 -0.58
N SER A 70 -10.92 7.00 -0.85
CA SER A 70 -10.79 7.60 -2.19
C SER A 70 -10.11 6.68 -3.22
N MET A 71 -9.30 5.70 -2.79
CA MET A 71 -8.78 4.65 -3.68
C MET A 71 -9.83 3.58 -4.04
N ARG A 72 -10.95 3.47 -3.32
CA ARG A 72 -12.07 2.62 -3.78
C ARG A 72 -12.75 3.21 -5.02
N SER A 73 -12.69 4.53 -5.19
CA SER A 73 -13.05 5.23 -6.42
C SER A 73 -11.89 5.36 -7.42
N MET A 74 -10.72 4.76 -7.17
CA MET A 74 -9.56 4.91 -8.06
C MET A 74 -9.64 4.09 -9.34
N ASN A 75 -8.98 4.64 -10.35
CA ASN A 75 -8.58 3.97 -11.58
C ASN A 75 -7.09 3.58 -11.52
N VAL A 76 -6.61 2.89 -12.55
CA VAL A 76 -5.21 2.43 -12.69
C VAL A 76 -4.19 3.56 -12.51
N SER A 77 -4.46 4.74 -13.06
CA SER A 77 -3.50 5.86 -13.11
C SER A 77 -3.17 6.38 -11.72
N SER A 78 -4.10 6.32 -10.78
CA SER A 78 -3.86 6.82 -9.43
C SER A 78 -2.89 5.91 -8.65
N VAL A 79 -2.87 4.60 -8.94
CA VAL A 79 -1.81 3.70 -8.44
C VAL A 79 -0.49 4.00 -9.14
N THR A 80 -0.52 4.30 -10.45
CA THR A 80 0.67 4.69 -11.22
C THR A 80 1.35 5.92 -10.62
N GLU A 81 0.58 6.95 -10.29
CA GLU A 81 1.07 8.17 -9.65
C GLU A 81 1.69 7.88 -8.28
N PHE A 82 1.02 7.06 -7.47
CA PHE A 82 1.53 6.64 -6.17
C PHE A 82 2.88 5.92 -6.31
N LEU A 83 2.98 4.92 -7.19
CA LEU A 83 4.22 4.16 -7.40
C LEU A 83 5.33 5.05 -7.96
N ASN A 84 5.01 6.00 -8.85
CA ASN A 84 6.00 6.95 -9.34
C ASN A 84 6.49 7.93 -8.27
N LYS A 85 5.65 8.30 -7.32
CA LYS A 85 6.04 9.15 -6.19
C LYS A 85 7.03 8.45 -5.25
N TRP A 86 6.89 7.14 -5.08
CA TRP A 86 7.64 6.38 -4.07
C TRP A 86 8.68 5.42 -4.62
N LYS A 87 8.86 5.33 -5.94
CA LYS A 87 9.96 4.54 -6.51
C LYS A 87 11.28 5.13 -6.02
N MET A 88 12.20 4.28 -5.58
CA MET A 88 13.56 4.73 -5.32
C MET A 88 14.19 5.15 -6.65
N ILE A 89 14.94 6.26 -6.63
CA ILE A 89 15.70 6.77 -7.77
C ILE A 89 16.83 5.79 -8.10
#